data_AF-A0A3M1BV12-F1
#
_entry.id   AF-A0A3M1BV12-F1
#
_cell.length_a   1.000
_cell.length_b   1.000
_cell.length_c   1.000
_cell.angle_alpha   90.00
_cell.angle_beta   90.00
_cell.angle_gamma   90.00
#
_symmetry.space_group_name_H-M   'P 1'
#
loop_
_entity.id
_entity.type
_entity.pdbx_description
1 polymer ?
#
loop_
_entity_poly.entity_id
_entity_poly.type
_entity_poly.pdbx_seq_one_letter_code
_entity_poly.pdbx_strand_id
1 'polypeptide(L)'
;MTRRIQPLKDKFLEFLAAVALRPDRKKQYTPGPDGLYHVNLNSLASGVSLEESGKHGYYSSGRHNFLSLQWDEKSLDAAVTEAKKLCPNVSGKLIKKTLRQLMVNIFEEQKVNKDPDVQQDEEDDQEEGIIDSILEVLNVSQIDALLIDVIEWLNNQAIPQTVYVPIEGIELSGTITIGDVEFHQNREDSELNQLIDTIEKRDQSNSDAARESIENSQCFAKITIEGDGIFARAEAVRKVQEAIHTINFGLSSTLHQPSWAKVRIAQIIINTNTPTDDPNDVRIGLNLAYPPNRALSLSKYSIQENLKPVHRNVLRADPAFVPNWRQEPESLAQVVDQLLACYQTNGDIAKRVQRAITWYGKAVDADTHDEQFVNLAIALESLLIGNEGSGPYTTSGSINQNLGERTAFLLHSDFDARYEQLKRTKRLYGHRSAIVHRGESITVEQLKEMDDLVKHVTIAFLQHNFQSWSDFQEWIARQKFSQKALPMTETTAANND
;
A
#
# COMPACT_ATOMS: atom_id res chain seq x y z
N MET A 1 -0.05 -29.62 1.67
CA MET A 1 0.70 -28.64 0.84
C MET A 1 0.45 -28.84 -0.65
N THR A 2 0.58 -30.06 -1.17
CA THR A 2 0.51 -30.41 -2.61
C THR A 2 -0.69 -29.84 -3.36
N ARG A 3 -1.91 -29.92 -2.83
CA ARG A 3 -3.09 -29.32 -3.51
C ARG A 3 -3.02 -27.79 -3.61
N ARG A 4 -2.37 -27.11 -2.67
CA ARG A 4 -2.23 -25.65 -2.66
C ARG A 4 -1.15 -25.15 -3.63
N ILE A 5 -0.16 -25.99 -3.95
CA ILE A 5 0.95 -25.62 -4.84
C ILE A 5 0.64 -25.85 -6.33
N GLN A 6 -0.41 -26.60 -6.65
CA GLN A 6 -0.77 -26.93 -8.03
C GLN A 6 -0.87 -25.69 -8.95
N PRO A 7 -1.53 -24.57 -8.57
CA PRO A 7 -1.57 -23.39 -9.43
C PRO A 7 -0.18 -22.79 -9.70
N LEU A 8 0.69 -22.78 -8.69
CA LEU A 8 2.08 -22.34 -8.85
C LEU A 8 2.85 -23.29 -9.76
N LYS A 9 2.69 -24.61 -9.59
CA LYS A 9 3.32 -25.62 -10.45
C LYS A 9 2.92 -25.41 -11.91
N ASP A 10 1.63 -25.24 -12.19
CA ASP A 10 1.13 -25.04 -13.55
C ASP A 10 1.77 -23.80 -14.18
N LYS A 11 1.83 -22.68 -13.44
CA LYS A 11 2.48 -21.44 -13.92
C LYS A 11 4.00 -21.53 -14.03
N PHE A 12 4.64 -22.29 -13.15
CA PHE A 12 6.08 -22.52 -13.24
C PHE A 12 6.43 -23.43 -14.43
N LEU A 13 5.59 -24.44 -14.73
CA LEU A 13 5.73 -25.25 -15.95
C LEU A 13 5.50 -24.43 -17.22
N GLU A 14 4.52 -23.54 -17.24
CA GLU A 14 4.35 -22.56 -18.34
C GLU A 14 5.60 -21.67 -18.50
N PHE A 15 6.20 -21.24 -17.39
CA PHE A 15 7.47 -20.51 -17.41
C PHE A 15 8.60 -21.35 -18.00
N LEU A 16 8.81 -22.58 -17.51
CA LEU A 16 9.82 -23.49 -18.06
C LEU A 16 9.59 -23.77 -19.55
N ALA A 17 8.34 -23.97 -19.99
CA ALA A 17 8.00 -24.17 -21.39
C ALA A 17 8.39 -22.99 -22.29
N ALA A 18 8.44 -21.78 -21.72
CA ALA A 18 8.85 -20.56 -22.41
C ALA A 18 10.37 -20.30 -22.34
N VAL A 19 11.14 -21.17 -21.67
CA VAL A 19 12.60 -21.10 -21.64
C VAL A 19 13.16 -21.82 -22.87
N ALA A 20 13.76 -21.04 -23.77
CA ALA A 20 14.45 -21.55 -24.94
C ALA A 20 15.97 -21.58 -24.72
N LEU A 21 16.63 -22.58 -25.29
CA LEU A 21 18.09 -22.65 -25.36
C LEU A 21 18.53 -22.25 -26.77
N ARG A 22 19.35 -21.20 -26.84
CA ARG A 22 19.90 -20.74 -28.11
C ARG A 22 21.43 -20.79 -28.08
N PRO A 23 22.08 -21.27 -29.16
CA PRO A 23 23.51 -21.08 -29.35
C PRO A 23 23.81 -19.58 -29.38
N ASP A 24 24.75 -19.11 -28.56
CA ASP A 24 25.17 -17.70 -28.63
C ASP A 24 26.07 -17.48 -29.86
N ARG A 25 25.44 -17.22 -31.01
CA ARG A 25 26.14 -17.02 -32.30
C ARG A 25 26.82 -15.64 -32.42
N LYS A 26 26.72 -14.74 -31.43
CA LYS A 26 26.89 -13.28 -31.69
C LYS A 26 27.91 -12.49 -30.87
N LYS A 27 28.75 -13.10 -30.05
CA LYS A 27 29.94 -12.39 -29.53
C LYS A 27 31.19 -12.87 -30.27
N GLN A 28 31.64 -12.07 -31.25
CA GLN A 28 33.06 -12.04 -31.60
C GLN A 28 33.79 -11.60 -30.34
N TYR A 29 34.24 -12.54 -29.54
CA TYR A 29 35.15 -12.24 -28.46
C TYR A 29 36.43 -11.73 -29.12
N THR A 30 36.78 -10.45 -28.93
CA THR A 30 38.10 -9.96 -29.30
C THR A 30 39.08 -10.38 -28.20
N PRO A 31 40.18 -11.06 -28.52
CA PRO A 31 41.21 -11.40 -27.53
C PRO A 31 41.73 -10.11 -26.89
N GLY A 32 41.91 -10.12 -25.58
CA GLY A 32 42.69 -9.09 -24.90
C GLY A 32 44.14 -9.09 -25.38
N PRO A 33 44.91 -8.03 -25.06
CA PRO A 33 46.31 -7.89 -25.43
C PRO A 33 47.23 -9.01 -24.89
N ASP A 34 46.74 -9.83 -23.96
CA ASP A 34 47.34 -11.02 -23.36
C ASP A 34 46.90 -12.35 -24.01
N GLY A 35 46.05 -12.31 -25.04
CA GLY A 35 45.49 -13.50 -25.69
C GLY A 35 44.34 -14.16 -24.90
N LEU A 36 43.90 -13.56 -23.79
CA LEU A 36 42.77 -14.01 -23.00
C LEU A 36 41.51 -13.21 -23.35
N TYR A 37 40.37 -13.88 -23.48
CA TYR A 37 39.10 -13.21 -23.72
C TYR A 37 38.61 -12.57 -22.41
N HIS A 38 38.74 -11.25 -22.30
CA HIS A 38 38.21 -10.48 -21.17
C HIS A 38 36.70 -10.26 -21.36
N VAL A 39 35.90 -11.28 -21.05
CA VAL A 39 34.63 -10.99 -20.37
C VAL A 39 34.98 -11.02 -18.89
N ASN A 40 34.62 -9.98 -18.14
CA ASN A 40 34.78 -9.94 -16.69
C ASN A 40 33.75 -10.88 -16.02
N LEU A 41 33.75 -12.15 -16.42
CA LEU A 41 33.15 -13.29 -15.75
C LEU A 41 34.33 -14.00 -15.08
N ASN A 42 34.72 -13.51 -13.90
CA ASN A 42 35.83 -14.09 -13.14
C ASN A 42 35.66 -15.62 -13.02
N SER A 43 36.52 -16.34 -13.73
CA SER A 43 36.82 -17.79 -13.66
C SER A 43 35.72 -18.68 -13.07
N LEU A 44 34.83 -19.22 -13.90
CA LEU A 44 34.03 -20.39 -13.53
C LEU A 44 34.58 -21.64 -14.22
N ALA A 45 35.04 -22.59 -13.41
CA ALA A 45 34.97 -24.00 -13.76
C ALA A 45 33.48 -24.34 -13.86
N SER A 46 32.97 -24.69 -15.06
CA SER A 46 31.60 -25.16 -15.36
C SER A 46 30.48 -24.57 -14.47
N GLY A 47 29.72 -23.59 -14.97
CA GLY A 47 28.57 -23.04 -14.24
C GLY A 47 27.69 -22.11 -15.07
N VAL A 48 26.49 -21.84 -14.56
CA VAL A 48 25.54 -20.86 -15.11
C VAL A 48 25.79 -19.48 -14.49
N SER A 49 25.79 -18.42 -15.30
CA SER A 49 25.80 -17.03 -14.85
C SER A 49 24.54 -16.30 -15.33
N LEU A 50 23.88 -15.57 -14.43
CA LEU A 50 22.73 -14.71 -14.76
C LEU A 50 23.24 -13.27 -14.98
N GLU A 51 23.02 -12.67 -16.15
CA GLU A 51 23.28 -11.24 -16.34
C GLU A 51 22.18 -10.41 -15.63
N GLU A 52 22.59 -9.32 -14.97
CA GLU A 52 21.67 -8.37 -14.29
C GLU A 52 20.67 -7.69 -15.26
N SER A 53 20.92 -7.74 -16.57
CA SER A 53 20.12 -7.03 -17.59
C SER A 53 18.76 -7.70 -17.92
N GLY A 54 18.44 -8.83 -17.28
CA GLY A 54 17.05 -9.28 -17.09
C GLY A 54 16.41 -10.03 -18.27
N LYS A 55 17.17 -10.47 -19.27
CA LYS A 55 16.61 -11.26 -20.40
C LYS A 55 17.38 -12.53 -20.76
N HIS A 56 18.58 -12.71 -20.24
CA HIS A 56 19.46 -13.81 -20.63
C HIS A 56 20.21 -14.38 -19.43
N GLY A 57 20.25 -15.70 -19.32
CA GLY A 57 21.26 -16.42 -18.54
C GLY A 57 22.27 -17.06 -19.51
N TYR A 58 23.52 -17.19 -19.10
CA TYR A 58 24.54 -17.89 -19.87
C TYR A 58 24.90 -19.18 -19.15
N TYR A 59 24.84 -20.28 -19.88
CA TYR A 59 25.32 -21.58 -19.45
C TYR A 59 26.63 -21.88 -20.19
N SER A 60 27.69 -22.19 -19.44
CA SER A 60 28.95 -22.66 -20.02
C SER A 60 29.22 -24.12 -19.64
N SER A 61 29.46 -24.94 -20.66
CA SER A 61 29.93 -26.32 -20.51
C SER A 61 31.16 -26.52 -21.39
N GLY A 62 32.32 -26.69 -20.76
CA GLY A 62 33.59 -26.89 -21.47
C GLY A 62 34.20 -25.62 -22.07
N ARG A 63 35.22 -25.78 -22.92
CA ARG A 63 36.06 -24.66 -23.40
C ARG A 63 35.42 -23.78 -24.47
N HIS A 64 34.35 -24.20 -25.16
CA HIS A 64 33.94 -23.54 -26.41
C HIS A 64 32.43 -23.35 -26.67
N ASN A 65 31.52 -23.84 -25.83
CA ASN A 65 30.07 -23.73 -26.11
C ASN A 65 29.32 -22.94 -25.02
N PHE A 66 28.81 -21.76 -25.39
CA PHE A 66 27.90 -20.96 -24.57
C PHE A 66 26.46 -21.17 -25.06
N LEU A 67 25.59 -21.64 -24.17
CA LEU A 67 24.16 -21.65 -24.39
C LEU A 67 23.54 -20.46 -23.67
N SER A 68 22.73 -19.68 -24.37
CA SER A 68 21.92 -18.64 -23.75
C SER A 68 20.56 -19.22 -23.37
N LEU A 69 20.23 -19.16 -22.08
CA LEU A 69 18.87 -19.35 -21.58
C LEU A 69 18.10 -18.06 -21.81
N GLN A 70 17.06 -18.14 -22.65
CA GLN A 70 16.15 -17.04 -22.92
C GLN A 70 14.77 -17.38 -22.39
N TRP A 71 14.10 -16.45 -21.71
CA TRP A 71 12.78 -16.68 -21.16
C TRP A 71 11.88 -15.46 -21.31
N ASP A 72 10.57 -15.70 -21.22
CA ASP A 72 9.54 -14.66 -21.17
C ASP A 72 9.32 -14.19 -19.72
N GLU A 73 9.37 -12.88 -19.49
CA GLU A 73 9.15 -12.30 -18.16
C GLU A 73 7.68 -12.43 -17.72
N LYS A 74 6.74 -12.47 -18.67
CA LYS A 74 5.31 -12.54 -18.36
C LYS A 74 4.93 -13.91 -17.75
N SER A 75 5.51 -15.00 -18.25
CA SER A 75 5.28 -16.34 -17.68
C SER A 75 5.90 -16.47 -16.28
N LEU A 76 7.09 -15.90 -16.05
CA LEU A 76 7.71 -15.82 -14.73
C LEU A 76 6.87 -14.98 -13.76
N ASP A 77 6.37 -13.82 -14.17
CA ASP A 77 5.54 -12.96 -13.33
C ASP A 77 4.20 -13.62 -12.95
N ALA A 78 3.66 -14.47 -13.82
CA ALA A 78 2.50 -15.30 -13.50
C ALA A 78 2.83 -16.33 -12.39
N ALA A 79 3.98 -16.99 -12.46
CA ALA A 79 4.45 -17.89 -11.40
C ALA A 79 4.72 -17.14 -10.08
N VAL A 80 5.35 -15.96 -10.14
CA VAL A 80 5.56 -15.08 -8.97
C VAL A 80 4.23 -14.70 -8.32
N THR A 81 3.19 -14.42 -9.12
CA THR A 81 1.85 -14.08 -8.63
C THR A 81 1.23 -15.23 -7.84
N GLU A 82 1.34 -16.48 -8.33
CA GLU A 82 0.85 -17.65 -7.60
C GLU A 82 1.68 -17.94 -6.35
N ALA A 83 3.01 -17.82 -6.41
CA ALA A 83 3.89 -17.98 -5.26
C ALA A 83 3.59 -16.93 -4.17
N LYS A 84 3.31 -15.67 -4.54
CA LYS A 84 2.96 -14.59 -3.61
C LYS A 84 1.69 -14.87 -2.81
N LYS A 85 0.75 -15.66 -3.34
CA LYS A 85 -0.43 -16.14 -2.57
C LYS A 85 -0.05 -17.15 -1.48
N LEU A 86 1.05 -17.88 -1.66
CA LEU A 86 1.56 -18.86 -0.71
C LEU A 86 2.54 -18.24 0.31
N CYS A 87 3.23 -17.17 -0.06
CA CYS A 87 4.17 -16.42 0.79
C CYS A 87 3.88 -14.90 0.75
N PRO A 88 2.75 -14.44 1.35
CA PRO A 88 2.29 -13.05 1.23
C PRO A 88 3.26 -12.03 1.83
N ASN A 89 4.10 -12.43 2.78
CA ASN A 89 5.06 -11.59 3.47
C ASN A 89 6.45 -11.55 2.79
N VAL A 90 6.58 -12.12 1.58
CA VAL A 90 7.84 -12.16 0.84
C VAL A 90 7.76 -11.31 -0.43
N SER A 91 8.74 -10.47 -0.68
CA SER A 91 8.78 -9.54 -1.80
C SER A 91 8.76 -10.28 -3.13
N GLY A 92 8.02 -9.73 -4.11
CA GLY A 92 7.99 -10.29 -5.45
C GLY A 92 9.39 -10.39 -6.07
N LYS A 93 10.30 -9.46 -5.72
CA LYS A 93 11.70 -9.47 -6.15
C LYS A 93 12.46 -10.71 -5.63
N LEU A 94 12.31 -11.05 -4.35
CA LEU A 94 12.95 -12.25 -3.78
C LEU A 94 12.35 -13.53 -4.38
N ILE A 95 11.02 -13.62 -4.44
CA ILE A 95 10.32 -14.77 -5.06
C ILE A 95 10.82 -14.96 -6.50
N LYS A 96 10.87 -13.90 -7.30
CA LYS A 96 11.31 -13.92 -8.70
C LYS A 96 12.76 -14.38 -8.83
N LYS A 97 13.66 -13.88 -7.97
CA LYS A 97 15.07 -14.31 -7.90
C LYS A 97 15.16 -15.80 -7.59
N THR A 98 14.42 -16.29 -6.59
CA THR A 98 14.46 -17.69 -6.16
C THR A 98 13.88 -18.64 -7.22
N LEU A 99 12.79 -18.28 -7.89
CA LEU A 99 12.23 -19.10 -8.98
C LEU A 99 13.18 -19.18 -10.19
N ARG A 100 13.87 -18.09 -10.53
CA ARG A 100 14.93 -18.13 -11.54
C ARG A 100 16.08 -19.04 -11.13
N GLN A 101 16.52 -18.94 -9.87
CA GLN A 101 17.58 -19.82 -9.36
C GLN A 101 17.14 -21.29 -9.36
N LEU A 102 15.89 -21.58 -9.04
CA LEU A 102 15.35 -22.93 -9.11
C LEU A 102 15.42 -23.50 -10.53
N MET A 103 15.03 -22.73 -11.54
CA MET A 103 15.17 -23.14 -12.95
C MET A 103 16.62 -23.46 -13.29
N VAL A 104 17.57 -22.61 -12.87
CA VAL A 104 19.00 -22.83 -13.08
C VAL A 104 19.47 -24.12 -12.41
N ASN A 105 19.10 -24.35 -11.15
CA ASN A 105 19.48 -25.56 -10.41
C ASN A 105 18.92 -26.83 -11.07
N ILE A 106 17.65 -26.81 -11.51
CA ILE A 106 17.04 -27.93 -12.24
C ILE A 106 17.84 -28.25 -13.51
N PHE A 107 18.30 -27.23 -14.23
CA PHE A 107 19.09 -27.41 -15.44
C PHE A 107 20.48 -28.02 -15.15
N GLU A 108 21.14 -27.56 -14.10
CA GLU A 108 22.46 -28.07 -13.69
C GLU A 108 22.40 -29.52 -13.19
N GLU A 109 21.43 -29.84 -12.32
CA GLU A 109 21.29 -31.17 -11.70
C GLU A 109 20.99 -32.26 -12.72
N GLN A 110 20.15 -31.95 -13.71
CA GLN A 110 19.75 -32.91 -14.73
C GLN A 110 20.80 -33.09 -15.83
N LYS A 111 21.93 -32.37 -15.75
CA LYS A 111 23.06 -32.49 -16.69
C LYS A 111 22.59 -32.46 -18.15
N VAL A 112 21.70 -31.51 -18.47
CA VAL A 112 21.02 -31.41 -19.77
C VAL A 112 21.98 -31.32 -20.98
N ASN A 113 23.29 -31.21 -20.77
CA ASN A 113 24.31 -31.41 -21.80
C ASN A 113 25.52 -32.24 -21.33
N LYS A 114 25.31 -33.54 -21.16
CA LYS A 114 26.37 -34.51 -21.43
C LYS A 114 25.86 -35.47 -22.49
N ASP A 115 25.81 -35.01 -23.73
CA ASP A 115 25.93 -35.96 -24.83
C ASP A 115 27.43 -36.14 -25.11
N PRO A 116 28.08 -37.21 -24.62
CA PRO A 116 29.51 -37.44 -24.80
C PRO A 116 29.88 -37.78 -26.25
N ASP A 117 28.90 -38.04 -27.14
CA ASP A 117 29.12 -38.63 -28.47
C ASP A 117 28.78 -37.70 -29.65
N VAL A 118 28.61 -36.39 -29.43
CA VAL A 118 28.55 -35.43 -30.55
C VAL A 118 29.95 -35.32 -31.15
N GLN A 119 30.27 -36.25 -32.06
CA GLN A 119 31.45 -36.18 -32.91
C GLN A 119 31.32 -34.91 -33.76
N GLN A 120 32.32 -34.04 -33.64
CA GLN A 120 32.43 -32.84 -34.46
C GLN A 120 32.72 -33.25 -35.90
N ASP A 121 31.67 -33.57 -36.67
CA ASP A 121 31.78 -33.60 -38.13
C ASP A 121 31.69 -32.15 -38.62
N GLU A 122 32.84 -31.62 -39.05
CA GLU A 122 33.12 -30.19 -39.21
C GLU A 122 32.46 -29.48 -40.42
N GLU A 123 31.51 -30.07 -41.16
CA GLU A 123 31.22 -29.57 -42.53
C GLU A 123 29.77 -29.24 -42.92
N ASP A 124 28.79 -29.18 -42.03
CA ASP A 124 27.42 -28.80 -42.43
C ASP A 124 26.82 -27.64 -41.60
N ASP A 125 26.55 -26.51 -42.27
CA ASP A 125 25.91 -25.26 -41.77
C ASP A 125 24.42 -25.46 -41.36
N GLN A 126 24.03 -26.66 -40.93
CA GLN A 126 22.64 -26.94 -40.56
C GLN A 126 22.33 -26.33 -39.18
N GLU A 127 21.22 -25.60 -39.09
CA GLU A 127 20.72 -24.96 -37.85
C GLU A 127 20.23 -25.96 -36.78
N GLU A 128 20.80 -27.15 -36.71
CA GLU A 128 20.43 -28.20 -35.77
C GLU A 128 21.01 -27.89 -34.39
N GLY A 129 20.11 -27.59 -33.43
CA GLY A 129 20.50 -27.39 -32.03
C GLY A 129 19.67 -26.37 -31.25
N ILE A 130 18.60 -25.80 -31.82
CA ILE A 130 17.67 -24.99 -31.05
C ILE A 130 16.71 -25.92 -30.30
N ILE A 131 16.78 -25.92 -28.97
CA ILE A 131 15.75 -26.52 -28.13
C ILE A 131 14.73 -25.42 -27.84
N ASP A 132 13.55 -25.53 -28.44
CA ASP A 132 12.47 -24.54 -28.33
C ASP A 132 11.87 -24.48 -26.92
N SER A 133 11.97 -25.58 -26.17
CA SER A 133 11.48 -25.68 -24.79
C SER A 133 12.38 -26.58 -23.94
N ILE A 134 12.84 -26.05 -22.81
CA ILE A 134 13.61 -26.82 -21.83
C ILE A 134 12.83 -28.02 -21.27
N LEU A 135 11.49 -28.02 -21.37
CA LEU A 135 10.69 -29.16 -20.88
C LEU A 135 10.91 -30.44 -21.68
N GLU A 136 11.41 -30.36 -22.91
CA GLU A 136 11.72 -31.54 -23.73
C GLU A 136 12.83 -32.40 -23.12
N VAL A 137 13.67 -31.79 -22.30
CA VAL A 137 14.86 -32.40 -21.69
C VAL A 137 14.78 -32.52 -20.17
N LEU A 138 13.76 -31.93 -19.55
CA LEU A 138 13.60 -31.93 -18.09
C LEU A 138 12.69 -33.05 -17.57
N ASN A 139 13.16 -33.74 -16.54
CA ASN A 139 12.33 -34.59 -15.70
C ASN A 139 11.44 -33.75 -14.78
N VAL A 140 10.18 -33.57 -15.18
CA VAL A 140 9.18 -32.78 -14.46
C VAL A 140 8.65 -33.42 -13.17
N SER A 141 8.96 -34.70 -12.90
CA SER A 141 8.42 -35.43 -11.74
C SER A 141 8.91 -34.88 -10.39
N GLN A 142 10.05 -34.19 -10.38
CA GLN A 142 10.66 -33.62 -9.16
C GLN A 142 10.20 -32.19 -8.86
N ILE A 143 9.53 -31.51 -9.81
CA ILE A 143 9.19 -30.09 -9.69
C ILE A 143 8.30 -29.81 -8.48
N ASP A 144 7.40 -30.73 -8.13
CA ASP A 144 6.53 -30.56 -6.95
C ASP A 144 7.33 -30.46 -5.66
N ALA A 145 8.30 -31.35 -5.46
CA ALA A 145 9.14 -31.37 -4.27
C ALA A 145 10.00 -30.10 -4.19
N LEU A 146 10.64 -29.73 -5.29
CA LEU A 146 11.48 -28.54 -5.36
C LEU A 146 10.71 -27.24 -5.11
N LEU A 147 9.48 -27.12 -5.65
CA LEU A 147 8.63 -25.97 -5.39
C LEU A 147 8.17 -25.92 -3.93
N ILE A 148 7.91 -27.08 -3.30
CA ILE A 148 7.60 -27.14 -1.86
C ILE A 148 8.77 -26.60 -1.06
N ASP A 149 9.99 -27.09 -1.32
CA ASP A 149 11.20 -26.65 -0.62
C ASP A 149 11.46 -25.15 -0.80
N VAL A 150 11.24 -24.61 -2.01
CA VAL A 150 11.34 -23.17 -2.29
C VAL A 150 10.32 -22.37 -1.49
N ILE A 151 9.06 -22.83 -1.40
CA ILE A 151 8.03 -22.12 -0.62
C ILE A 151 8.32 -22.17 0.87
N GLU A 152 8.81 -23.31 1.39
CA GLU A 152 9.25 -23.41 2.79
C GLU A 152 10.43 -22.47 3.07
N TRP A 153 11.43 -22.46 2.19
CA TRP A 153 12.57 -21.54 2.30
C TRP A 153 12.14 -20.07 2.25
N LEU A 154 11.24 -19.69 1.33
CA LEU A 154 10.73 -18.32 1.21
C LEU A 154 9.96 -17.91 2.47
N ASN A 155 9.11 -18.77 3.01
CA ASN A 155 8.40 -18.47 4.26
C ASN A 155 9.36 -18.30 5.44
N ASN A 156 10.46 -19.04 5.48
CA ASN A 156 11.49 -18.86 6.51
C ASN A 156 12.27 -17.53 6.37
N GLN A 157 12.17 -16.84 5.23
CA GLN A 157 12.71 -15.47 5.07
C GLN A 157 11.78 -14.41 5.66
N ALA A 158 10.50 -14.73 5.90
CA ALA A 158 9.54 -13.82 6.51
C ALA A 158 9.71 -13.82 8.03
N ILE A 159 10.71 -13.08 8.50
CA ILE A 159 10.99 -12.91 9.93
C ILE A 159 10.49 -11.54 10.43
N PRO A 160 10.24 -11.35 11.74
CA PRO A 160 9.95 -10.03 12.28
C PRO A 160 11.13 -9.06 12.08
N GLN A 161 10.83 -7.92 11.47
CA GLN A 161 11.75 -6.82 11.19
C GLN A 161 11.23 -5.56 11.89
N THR A 162 12.06 -4.91 12.71
CA THR A 162 11.74 -3.58 13.26
C THR A 162 12.25 -2.52 12.29
N VAL A 163 11.33 -1.70 11.78
CA VAL A 163 11.61 -0.64 10.82
C VAL A 163 11.40 0.71 11.50
N TYR A 164 12.38 1.59 11.35
CA TYR A 164 12.34 2.98 11.78
C TYR A 164 12.26 3.88 10.54
N VAL A 165 11.29 4.79 10.55
CA VAL A 165 11.02 5.71 9.44
C VAL A 165 11.09 7.14 9.98
N PRO A 166 12.19 7.88 9.77
CA PRO A 166 12.25 9.32 10.05
C PRO A 166 11.12 10.09 9.37
N ILE A 167 10.46 10.93 10.18
CA ILE A 167 9.35 11.77 9.78
C ILE A 167 9.72 13.24 9.99
N GLU A 168 9.65 14.00 8.90
CA GLU A 168 9.89 15.45 8.91
C GLU A 168 8.57 16.22 9.11
N GLY A 169 8.64 17.37 9.77
CA GLY A 169 7.50 18.28 9.94
C GLY A 169 6.57 17.94 11.10
N ILE A 170 6.95 16.99 11.95
CA ILE A 170 6.20 16.63 13.16
C ILE A 170 7.10 16.81 14.40
N GLU A 171 6.58 17.57 15.36
CA GLU A 171 7.12 17.66 16.73
C GLU A 171 6.23 16.84 17.66
N LEU A 172 6.77 15.79 18.27
CA LEU A 172 6.05 15.02 19.27
C LEU A 172 6.23 15.63 20.65
N SER A 173 5.16 15.66 21.45
CA SER A 173 5.24 15.94 22.89
C SER A 173 5.25 14.66 23.74
N GLY A 174 5.28 13.49 23.10
CA GLY A 174 5.27 12.17 23.71
C GLY A 174 4.96 11.08 22.67
N THR A 175 5.02 9.82 23.07
CA THR A 175 4.72 8.69 22.18
C THR A 175 3.24 8.66 21.82
N ILE A 176 2.94 8.44 20.54
CA ILE A 176 1.59 8.20 20.04
C ILE A 176 1.58 6.97 19.13
N THR A 177 0.56 6.13 19.29
CA THR A 177 0.38 4.93 18.45
C THR A 177 -0.83 5.12 17.55
N ILE A 178 -0.66 4.85 16.26
CA ILE A 178 -1.70 4.89 15.24
C ILE A 178 -1.63 3.59 14.45
N GLY A 179 -2.65 2.75 14.58
CA GLY A 179 -2.55 1.40 14.06
C GLY A 179 -1.35 0.65 14.64
N ASP A 180 -0.53 0.03 13.79
CA ASP A 180 0.69 -0.67 14.20
C ASP A 180 1.94 0.24 14.25
N VAL A 181 1.76 1.55 14.08
CA VAL A 181 2.85 2.53 13.99
C VAL A 181 2.97 3.30 15.30
N GLU A 182 4.14 3.25 15.92
CA GLU A 182 4.47 4.06 17.09
C GLU A 182 5.34 5.24 16.68
N PHE A 183 4.94 6.46 17.02
CA PHE A 183 5.73 7.65 16.77
C PHE A 183 6.49 8.04 18.02
N HIS A 184 7.81 8.20 17.88
CA HIS A 184 8.76 8.48 18.96
C HIS A 184 9.53 9.76 18.67
N GLN A 185 9.85 10.52 19.72
CA GLN A 185 10.72 11.68 19.61
C GLN A 185 12.17 11.19 19.49
N ASN A 186 12.95 11.79 18.57
CA ASN A 186 14.33 11.37 18.22
C ASN A 186 15.21 11.00 19.44
N ARG A 187 15.12 11.79 20.51
CA ARG A 187 16.06 11.72 21.63
C ARG A 187 15.72 10.69 22.71
N GLU A 188 14.56 10.04 22.65
CA GLU A 188 14.08 9.20 23.74
C GLU A 188 14.24 7.69 23.49
N ASP A 189 14.43 7.25 22.24
CA ASP A 189 14.52 5.82 21.92
C ASP A 189 15.97 5.30 22.01
N SER A 190 16.27 4.57 23.08
CA SER A 190 17.58 3.94 23.27
C SER A 190 17.90 2.86 22.24
N GLU A 191 16.89 2.18 21.68
CA GLU A 191 17.09 1.14 20.65
C GLU A 191 17.48 1.76 19.30
N LEU A 192 16.86 2.88 18.93
CA LEU A 192 17.23 3.61 17.72
C LEU A 192 18.68 4.09 17.79
N ASN A 193 19.11 4.65 18.93
CA ASN A 193 20.50 5.06 19.13
C ASN A 193 21.48 3.89 19.01
N GLN A 194 21.16 2.73 19.61
CA GLN A 194 21.98 1.51 19.46
C GLN A 194 22.04 1.00 18.02
N LEU A 195 20.94 1.13 17.27
CA LEU A 195 20.89 0.77 15.86
C LEU A 195 21.78 1.69 15.01
N ILE A 196 21.73 2.99 15.26
CA ILE A 196 22.60 3.98 14.60
C ILE A 196 24.08 3.65 14.85
N ASP A 197 24.46 3.44 16.12
CA ASP A 197 25.82 3.05 16.50
C ASP A 197 26.27 1.76 15.78
N THR A 198 25.33 0.83 15.55
CA THR A 198 25.61 -0.44 14.86
C THR A 198 25.80 -0.22 13.36
N ILE A 199 25.01 0.65 12.73
CA ILE A 199 25.15 1.02 11.31
C ILE A 199 26.49 1.75 11.09
N GLU A 200 26.84 2.70 11.95
CA GLU A 200 28.09 3.46 11.88
C GLU A 200 29.34 2.55 11.96
N LYS A 201 29.27 1.48 12.76
CA LYS A 201 30.36 0.49 12.87
C LYS A 201 30.49 -0.39 11.62
N ARG A 202 29.41 -0.59 10.84
CA ARG A 202 29.40 -1.48 9.68
C ARG A 202 29.81 -0.76 8.39
N ASP A 203 29.37 0.49 8.19
CA ASP A 203 29.58 1.21 6.93
C ASP A 203 29.75 2.72 7.16
N GLN A 204 31.03 3.15 7.25
CA GLN A 204 31.40 4.56 7.42
C GLN A 204 30.99 5.47 6.26
N SER A 205 30.67 4.92 5.07
CA SER A 205 30.36 5.74 3.90
C SER A 205 28.87 6.03 3.78
N ASN A 206 28.01 5.07 4.14
CA ASN A 206 26.56 5.26 4.18
C ASN A 206 26.07 5.88 5.50
N SER A 207 26.90 5.88 6.54
CA SER A 207 26.53 6.43 7.85
C SER A 207 26.18 7.92 7.80
N ASP A 208 26.89 8.72 6.99
CA ASP A 208 26.75 10.18 7.02
C ASP A 208 25.36 10.63 6.55
N ALA A 209 24.84 10.04 5.47
CA ALA A 209 23.52 10.37 4.93
C ALA A 209 22.38 9.88 5.82
N ALA A 210 22.54 8.71 6.45
CA ALA A 210 21.58 8.17 7.41
C ALA A 210 21.55 9.05 8.66
N ARG A 211 22.74 9.41 9.16
CA ARG A 211 22.90 10.27 10.33
C ARG A 211 22.32 11.66 10.09
N GLU A 212 22.60 12.29 8.95
CA GLU A 212 22.02 13.59 8.61
C GLU A 212 20.48 13.53 8.59
N SER A 213 19.89 12.51 7.97
CA SER A 213 18.42 12.36 7.94
C SER A 213 17.84 12.15 9.34
N ILE A 214 18.51 11.38 10.19
CA ILE A 214 18.09 11.14 11.56
C ILE A 214 18.24 12.40 12.41
N GLU A 215 19.39 13.07 12.36
CA GLU A 215 19.67 14.28 13.13
C GLU A 215 18.72 15.42 12.76
N ASN A 216 18.30 15.49 11.49
CA ASN A 216 17.33 16.47 11.01
C ASN A 216 15.87 16.10 11.34
N SER A 217 15.58 14.83 11.63
CA SER A 217 14.23 14.38 11.97
C SER A 217 13.95 14.53 13.46
N GLN A 218 12.87 15.24 13.81
CA GLN A 218 12.44 15.38 15.20
C GLN A 218 11.59 14.17 15.67
N CYS A 219 11.05 13.40 14.72
CA CYS A 219 10.09 12.34 14.92
C CYS A 219 10.48 11.10 14.10
N PHE A 220 10.25 9.90 14.65
CA PHE A 220 10.44 8.63 13.97
C PHE A 220 9.21 7.76 14.17
N ALA A 221 8.79 7.09 13.10
CA ALA A 221 7.82 6.02 13.18
C ALA A 221 8.55 4.68 13.33
N LYS A 222 8.22 3.93 14.38
CA LYS A 222 8.67 2.57 14.68
C LYS A 222 7.55 1.60 14.35
N ILE A 223 7.87 0.55 13.60
CA ILE A 223 6.92 -0.51 13.26
C ILE A 223 7.61 -1.87 13.14
N THR A 224 6.95 -2.92 13.62
CA THR A 224 7.41 -4.30 13.44
C THR A 224 6.61 -4.98 12.33
N ILE A 225 7.30 -5.51 11.32
CA ILE A 225 6.68 -6.19 10.17
C ILE A 225 7.33 -7.56 9.99
N GLU A 226 6.50 -8.58 9.85
CA GLU A 226 6.96 -9.91 9.45
C GLU A 226 7.13 -9.97 7.93
N GLY A 227 8.37 -10.23 7.47
CA GLY A 227 8.68 -10.34 6.05
C GLY A 227 10.17 -10.26 5.74
N ASP A 228 10.54 -10.47 4.48
CA ASP A 228 11.92 -10.17 4.04
C ASP A 228 12.14 -8.66 4.04
N GLY A 229 13.41 -8.23 4.09
CA GLY A 229 13.77 -6.81 4.19
C GLY A 229 13.15 -5.91 3.11
N ILE A 230 12.96 -6.40 1.88
CA ILE A 230 12.35 -5.61 0.80
C ILE A 230 10.84 -5.43 1.06
N PHE A 231 10.14 -6.50 1.47
CA PHE A 231 8.73 -6.42 1.81
C PHE A 231 8.51 -5.53 3.04
N ALA A 232 9.29 -5.73 4.10
CA ALA A 232 9.19 -4.97 5.34
C ALA A 232 9.34 -3.46 5.11
N ARG A 233 10.28 -3.02 4.25
CA ARG A 233 10.40 -1.59 3.88
C ARG A 233 9.16 -1.05 3.21
N ALA A 234 8.70 -1.72 2.14
CA ALA A 234 7.56 -1.25 1.36
C ALA A 234 6.29 -1.19 2.22
N GLU A 235 6.08 -2.19 3.05
CA GLU A 235 4.94 -2.26 3.96
C GLU A 235 5.05 -1.25 5.11
N ALA A 236 6.25 -0.96 5.63
CA ALA A 236 6.47 0.08 6.63
C ALA A 236 6.10 1.45 6.08
N VAL A 237 6.59 1.81 4.89
CA VAL A 237 6.24 3.07 4.23
C VAL A 237 4.74 3.20 4.06
N ARG A 238 4.08 2.13 3.58
CA ARG A 238 2.63 2.11 3.37
C ARG A 238 1.88 2.38 4.69
N LYS A 239 2.22 1.66 5.76
CA LYS A 239 1.56 1.80 7.07
C LYS A 239 1.86 3.14 7.74
N VAL A 240 3.08 3.66 7.62
CA VAL A 240 3.45 4.99 8.11
C VAL A 240 2.69 6.08 7.35
N GLN A 241 2.58 5.98 6.03
CA GLN A 241 1.80 6.92 5.22
C GLN A 241 0.31 6.93 5.64
N GLU A 242 -0.25 5.75 5.93
CA GLU A 242 -1.62 5.63 6.46
C GLU A 242 -1.80 6.31 7.82
N ALA A 243 -0.83 6.14 8.72
CA ALA A 243 -0.80 6.85 9.98
C ALA A 243 -0.68 8.38 9.80
N ILE A 244 0.15 8.84 8.85
CA ILE A 244 0.25 10.26 8.47
C ILE A 244 -1.08 10.79 7.94
N HIS A 245 -1.80 10.03 7.10
CA HIS A 245 -3.14 10.43 6.65
C HIS A 245 -4.12 10.61 7.81
N THR A 246 -4.02 9.77 8.84
CA THR A 246 -4.82 9.89 10.07
C THR A 246 -4.47 11.16 10.84
N ILE A 247 -3.18 11.47 10.96
CA ILE A 247 -2.69 12.71 11.58
C ILE A 247 -3.20 13.92 10.80
N ASN A 248 -3.08 13.91 9.46
CA ASN A 248 -3.57 14.98 8.59
C ASN A 248 -5.09 15.16 8.72
N PHE A 249 -5.85 14.08 8.83
CA PHE A 249 -7.29 14.16 9.10
C PHE A 249 -7.58 14.84 10.44
N GLY A 250 -6.84 14.48 11.49
CA GLY A 250 -7.01 15.00 12.84
C GLY A 250 -6.51 16.44 13.06
N LEU A 251 -5.47 16.87 12.34
CA LEU A 251 -4.77 18.13 12.59
C LEU A 251 -4.92 19.19 11.49
N SER A 252 -5.28 18.81 10.25
CA SER A 252 -5.40 19.81 9.19
C SER A 252 -6.58 20.74 9.48
N SER A 253 -6.31 22.05 9.42
CA SER A 253 -7.37 23.02 9.17
C SER A 253 -7.49 23.19 7.64
N THR A 254 -8.70 23.48 7.18
CA THR A 254 -9.22 23.40 5.79
C THR A 254 -8.49 24.21 4.70
N LEU A 255 -7.30 24.75 4.96
CA LEU A 255 -6.52 25.53 4.01
C LEU A 255 -5.14 24.88 3.79
N HIS A 256 -4.93 24.50 2.53
CA HIS A 256 -3.70 24.07 1.87
C HIS A 256 -2.46 24.20 2.76
N GLN A 257 -1.90 23.07 3.20
CA GLN A 257 -0.50 23.11 3.62
C GLN A 257 0.32 23.27 2.34
N PRO A 258 1.09 24.36 2.19
CA PRO A 258 1.99 24.51 1.05
C PRO A 258 2.84 23.24 0.92
N SER A 259 3.29 22.88 -0.28
CA SER A 259 4.11 21.67 -0.50
C SER A 259 5.31 21.53 0.45
N TRP A 260 5.83 22.65 0.98
CA TRP A 260 6.91 22.69 1.98
C TRP A 260 6.47 22.43 3.43
N ALA A 261 5.18 22.45 3.76
CA ALA A 261 4.66 22.10 5.09
C ALA A 261 4.20 20.63 5.20
N LYS A 262 4.24 19.88 4.09
CA LYS A 262 3.85 18.46 4.05
C LYS A 262 4.72 17.65 5.00
N VAL A 263 4.09 16.76 5.77
CA VAL A 263 4.78 15.69 6.51
C VAL A 263 5.42 14.75 5.50
N ARG A 264 6.70 14.42 5.68
CA ARG A 264 7.46 13.61 4.72
C ARG A 264 8.10 12.41 5.40
N ILE A 265 8.17 11.32 4.66
CA ILE A 265 9.00 10.16 4.96
C ILE A 265 10.36 10.42 4.32
N ALA A 266 11.41 10.59 5.13
CA ALA A 266 12.73 10.94 4.63
C ALA A 266 13.50 9.70 4.14
N GLN A 267 13.86 8.82 5.07
CA GLN A 267 14.61 7.58 4.84
C GLN A 267 13.98 6.41 5.61
N ILE A 268 14.37 5.18 5.30
CA ILE A 268 13.88 3.98 5.99
C ILE A 268 15.08 3.21 6.52
N ILE A 269 15.07 2.94 7.82
CA ILE A 269 16.12 2.20 8.52
C ILE A 269 15.51 0.89 8.97
N ILE A 270 16.04 -0.24 8.51
CA ILE A 270 15.61 -1.56 8.99
C ILE A 270 16.64 -2.05 10.00
N ASN A 271 16.19 -2.47 11.17
CA ASN A 271 16.98 -3.32 12.03
C ASN A 271 16.87 -4.77 11.57
N THR A 272 17.73 -5.19 10.63
CA THR A 272 17.86 -6.60 10.30
C THR A 272 18.75 -7.26 11.34
N ASN A 273 18.13 -8.01 12.26
CA ASN A 273 18.88 -8.92 13.14
C ASN A 273 19.61 -10.02 12.33
N THR A 274 19.25 -10.19 11.06
CA THR A 274 19.97 -11.02 10.11
C THR A 274 21.09 -10.21 9.42
N PRO A 275 22.36 -10.67 9.47
CA PRO A 275 23.38 -10.17 8.56
C PRO A 275 22.93 -10.55 7.15
N THR A 276 22.48 -9.58 6.36
CA THR A 276 22.23 -9.81 4.94
C THR A 276 23.59 -9.92 4.25
N ASP A 277 23.78 -10.96 3.43
CA ASP A 277 25.04 -11.21 2.71
C ASP A 277 25.37 -10.11 1.67
N ASP A 278 24.42 -9.21 1.36
CA ASP A 278 24.63 -8.07 0.47
C ASP A 278 24.70 -6.75 1.26
N PRO A 279 25.90 -6.22 1.56
CA PRO A 279 26.07 -4.91 2.18
C PRO A 279 25.51 -3.76 1.31
N ASN A 280 25.25 -3.99 0.01
CA ASN A 280 24.65 -2.99 -0.87
C ASN A 280 23.12 -2.99 -0.87
N ASP A 281 22.44 -3.89 -0.14
CA ASP A 281 20.96 -3.90 -0.03
C ASP A 281 20.45 -2.88 1.01
N VAL A 282 21.34 -2.16 1.70
CA VAL A 282 21.01 -0.90 2.39
C VAL A 282 20.97 0.23 1.34
N ARG A 283 20.06 0.14 0.38
CA ARG A 283 19.85 1.24 -0.55
C ARG A 283 19.06 2.36 0.12
N ILE A 284 19.78 3.43 0.45
CA ILE A 284 19.25 4.71 0.92
C ILE A 284 18.51 5.38 -0.25
N GLY A 285 17.19 5.27 -0.27
CA GLY A 285 16.35 6.04 -1.17
C GLY A 285 16.13 7.44 -0.60
N LEU A 286 17.05 8.37 -0.86
CA LEU A 286 16.86 9.78 -0.54
C LEU A 286 15.94 10.42 -1.60
N ASN A 287 14.72 10.78 -1.22
CA ASN A 287 14.02 11.84 -1.94
C ASN A 287 14.49 13.17 -1.34
N LEU A 288 15.33 13.91 -2.08
CA LEU A 288 15.80 15.25 -1.70
C LEU A 288 14.61 16.13 -1.31
N ALA A 289 14.59 16.62 -0.07
CA ALA A 289 13.51 17.43 0.47
C ALA A 289 14.05 18.70 1.14
N TYR A 290 13.26 19.78 1.03
CA TYR A 290 13.47 21.01 1.77
C TYR A 290 12.85 20.89 3.16
N PRO A 291 13.51 21.36 4.22
CA PRO A 291 12.99 21.27 5.58
C PRO A 291 11.67 22.05 5.71
N PRO A 292 10.69 21.53 6.45
CA PRO A 292 9.42 22.22 6.64
C PRO A 292 9.58 23.46 7.52
N ASN A 293 8.97 24.59 7.13
CA ASN A 293 9.08 25.84 7.92
C ASN A 293 8.28 25.81 9.23
N ARG A 294 7.48 24.77 9.50
CA ARG A 294 6.70 24.65 10.73
C ARG A 294 6.47 23.19 11.09
N ALA A 295 6.91 22.78 12.26
CA ALA A 295 6.57 21.49 12.81
C ALA A 295 5.17 21.50 13.43
N LEU A 296 4.43 20.40 13.24
CA LEU A 296 3.13 20.16 13.87
C LEU A 296 3.35 19.50 15.23
N SER A 297 2.86 20.12 16.30
CA SER A 297 2.85 19.50 17.62
C SER A 297 1.81 18.37 17.67
N LEU A 298 2.29 17.12 17.62
CA LEU A 298 1.47 15.92 17.59
C LEU A 298 1.37 15.31 19.00
N SER A 299 0.13 15.22 19.47
CA SER A 299 -0.27 14.46 20.65
C SER A 299 -1.73 14.03 20.49
N LYS A 300 -2.18 13.01 21.24
CA LYS A 300 -3.61 12.64 21.28
C LYS A 300 -4.48 13.83 21.67
N TYR A 301 -4.00 14.66 22.60
CA TYR A 301 -4.67 15.89 23.02
C TYR A 301 -4.76 16.91 21.88
N SER A 302 -3.70 17.10 21.10
CA SER A 302 -3.70 17.99 19.93
C SER A 302 -4.75 17.57 18.91
N ILE A 303 -4.88 16.27 18.63
CA ILE A 303 -5.92 15.74 17.73
C ILE A 303 -7.31 16.02 18.29
N GLN A 304 -7.53 15.76 19.59
CA GLN A 304 -8.81 16.05 20.25
C GLN A 304 -9.18 17.53 20.15
N GLU A 305 -8.27 18.45 20.50
CA GLU A 305 -8.57 19.88 20.46
C GLU A 305 -8.84 20.40 19.04
N ASN A 306 -8.17 19.85 18.02
CA ASN A 306 -8.44 20.21 16.63
C ASN A 306 -9.78 19.67 16.10
N LEU A 307 -10.19 18.48 16.52
CA LEU A 307 -11.48 17.89 16.13
C LEU A 307 -12.66 18.42 16.94
N LYS A 308 -12.41 19.03 18.10
CA LYS A 308 -13.43 19.55 19.02
C LYS A 308 -14.44 20.51 18.36
N PRO A 309 -14.05 21.50 17.52
CA PRO A 309 -15.03 22.37 16.86
C PRO A 309 -15.92 21.61 15.88
N VAL A 310 -15.36 20.68 15.10
CA VAL A 310 -16.10 19.84 14.15
C VAL A 310 -17.07 18.94 14.90
N HIS A 311 -16.59 18.26 15.95
CA HIS A 311 -17.39 17.40 16.81
C HIS A 311 -18.55 18.17 17.47
N ARG A 312 -18.30 19.37 18.00
CA ARG A 312 -19.34 20.26 18.54
C ARG A 312 -20.40 20.62 17.51
N ASN A 313 -20.00 20.87 16.27
CA ASN A 313 -20.95 21.17 15.20
C ASN A 313 -21.82 19.96 14.87
N VAL A 314 -21.25 18.75 14.82
CA VAL A 314 -22.02 17.50 14.66
C VAL A 314 -23.03 17.35 15.81
N LEU A 315 -22.59 17.52 17.07
CA LEU A 315 -23.49 17.42 18.22
C LEU A 315 -24.60 18.49 18.26
N ARG A 316 -24.31 19.70 17.78
CA ARG A 316 -25.28 20.81 17.74
C ARG A 316 -26.32 20.63 16.65
N ALA A 317 -25.96 20.00 15.53
CA ALA A 317 -26.87 19.75 14.43
C ALA A 317 -28.03 18.85 14.85
N ASP A 318 -27.84 18.01 15.88
CA ASP A 318 -28.91 17.20 16.44
C ASP A 318 -28.72 16.86 17.94
N PRO A 319 -29.40 17.58 18.86
CA PRO A 319 -29.37 17.27 20.29
C PRO A 319 -29.97 15.89 20.64
N ALA A 320 -30.84 15.33 19.79
CA ALA A 320 -31.47 14.04 20.04
C ALA A 320 -30.50 12.86 19.84
N PHE A 321 -29.39 13.09 19.14
CA PHE A 321 -28.41 12.07 18.76
C PHE A 321 -27.52 11.62 19.91
N VAL A 322 -27.27 12.53 20.86
CA VAL A 322 -26.55 12.21 22.10
C VAL A 322 -27.43 12.70 23.25
N PRO A 323 -28.33 11.85 23.78
CA PRO A 323 -29.19 12.17 24.92
C PRO A 323 -28.40 12.73 26.12
N ASN A 324 -27.11 12.44 26.17
CA ASN A 324 -26.14 12.94 27.13
C ASN A 324 -25.07 13.86 26.48
N TRP A 325 -25.43 14.88 25.71
CA TRP A 325 -24.44 15.85 25.17
C TRP A 325 -23.51 16.46 26.26
N ARG A 326 -23.91 16.39 27.53
CA ARG A 326 -23.08 16.70 28.71
C ARG A 326 -21.85 15.79 28.87
N GLN A 327 -21.78 14.66 28.16
CA GLN A 327 -20.64 13.74 28.05
C GLN A 327 -19.78 14.01 26.79
N GLU A 328 -19.86 15.22 26.22
CA GLU A 328 -19.08 15.65 25.05
C GLU A 328 -17.60 15.20 25.08
N PRO A 329 -16.85 15.32 26.20
CA PRO A 329 -15.44 14.91 26.23
C PRO A 329 -15.24 13.40 26.05
N GLU A 330 -16.12 12.57 26.63
CA GLU A 330 -16.04 11.11 26.53
C GLU A 330 -16.33 10.66 25.08
N SER A 331 -17.35 11.26 24.44
CA SER A 331 -17.68 10.95 23.05
C SER A 331 -16.59 11.36 22.06
N LEU A 332 -15.94 12.52 22.25
CA LEU A 332 -14.82 12.94 21.40
C LEU A 332 -13.59 12.05 21.61
N ALA A 333 -13.29 11.69 22.85
CA ALA A 333 -12.20 10.76 23.14
C ALA A 333 -12.42 9.41 22.44
N GLN A 334 -13.64 8.89 22.48
CA GLN A 334 -14.01 7.66 21.77
C GLN A 334 -13.87 7.78 20.24
N VAL A 335 -14.27 8.91 19.64
CA VAL A 335 -14.08 9.15 18.20
C VAL A 335 -12.60 9.14 17.84
N VAL A 336 -11.76 9.79 18.65
CA VAL A 336 -10.31 9.80 18.45
C VAL A 336 -9.75 8.39 18.62
N ASP A 337 -10.19 7.63 19.61
CA ASP A 337 -9.74 6.24 19.79
C ASP A 337 -10.11 5.36 18.59
N GLN A 338 -11.33 5.48 18.07
CA GLN A 338 -11.74 4.77 16.85
C GLN A 338 -10.94 5.21 15.62
N LEU A 339 -10.65 6.50 15.50
CA LEU A 339 -9.84 7.07 14.43
C LEU A 339 -8.41 6.50 14.47
N LEU A 340 -7.78 6.47 15.64
CA LEU A 340 -6.42 5.94 15.82
C LEU A 340 -6.35 4.42 15.67
N ALA A 341 -7.40 3.70 16.04
CA ALA A 341 -7.49 2.25 15.93
C ALA A 341 -8.01 1.77 14.56
N CYS A 342 -8.40 2.67 13.65
CA CYS A 342 -9.08 2.26 12.42
C CYS A 342 -8.22 1.34 11.54
N TYR A 343 -6.88 1.45 11.59
CA TYR A 343 -5.94 0.60 10.83
C TYR A 343 -5.64 -0.77 11.49
N GLN A 344 -5.97 -0.98 12.77
CA GLN A 344 -5.83 -2.28 13.46
C GLN A 344 -7.02 -3.21 13.25
N THR A 345 -8.19 -2.64 12.94
CA THR A 345 -9.44 -3.39 12.94
C THR A 345 -9.75 -3.98 11.57
N ASN A 346 -9.98 -5.29 11.57
CA ASN A 346 -10.43 -6.02 10.38
C ASN A 346 -11.96 -6.03 10.35
N GLY A 347 -12.55 -5.03 9.68
CA GLY A 347 -13.99 -4.90 9.50
C GLY A 347 -14.31 -4.13 8.21
N ASP A 348 -15.51 -4.31 7.68
CA ASP A 348 -15.98 -3.54 6.52
C ASP A 348 -16.12 -2.05 6.84
N ILE A 349 -16.63 -1.71 8.03
CA ILE A 349 -16.71 -0.35 8.58
C ILE A 349 -15.31 0.26 8.74
N ALA A 350 -14.39 -0.46 9.40
CA ALA A 350 -13.01 -0.02 9.57
C ALA A 350 -12.33 0.26 8.22
N LYS A 351 -12.46 -0.66 7.25
CA LYS A 351 -11.91 -0.49 5.89
C LYS A 351 -12.48 0.72 5.16
N ARG A 352 -13.74 1.09 5.40
CA ARG A 352 -14.35 2.29 4.80
C ARG A 352 -13.78 3.56 5.40
N VAL A 353 -13.66 3.60 6.72
CA VAL A 353 -13.03 4.71 7.45
C VAL A 353 -11.58 4.88 7.00
N GLN A 354 -10.79 3.79 6.98
CA GLN A 354 -9.42 3.79 6.46
C GLN A 354 -9.33 4.37 5.04
N ARG A 355 -10.20 3.91 4.12
CA ARG A 355 -10.22 4.43 2.73
C ARG A 355 -10.57 5.91 2.68
N ALA A 356 -11.57 6.34 3.44
CA ALA A 356 -11.97 7.74 3.51
C ALA A 356 -10.84 8.62 4.03
N ILE A 357 -10.16 8.22 5.11
CA ILE A 357 -8.99 8.90 5.67
C ILE A 357 -7.82 8.92 4.68
N THR A 358 -7.54 7.80 4.01
CA THR A 358 -6.48 7.76 2.99
C THR A 358 -6.76 8.73 1.85
N TRP A 359 -7.98 8.78 1.33
CA TRP A 359 -8.35 9.76 0.30
C TRP A 359 -8.34 11.20 0.81
N TYR A 360 -8.71 11.41 2.07
CA TYR A 360 -8.59 12.70 2.72
C TYR A 360 -7.12 13.15 2.82
N GLY A 361 -6.22 12.26 3.25
CA GLY A 361 -4.78 12.52 3.31
C GLY A 361 -4.21 12.87 1.94
N LYS A 362 -4.59 12.11 0.89
CA LYS A 362 -4.26 12.45 -0.50
C LYS A 362 -4.81 13.79 -0.96
N ALA A 363 -5.96 14.22 -0.43
CA ALA A 363 -6.48 15.55 -0.71
C ALA A 363 -5.59 16.63 -0.08
N VAL A 364 -5.16 16.45 1.17
CA VAL A 364 -4.20 17.35 1.84
C VAL A 364 -2.88 17.44 1.06
N ASP A 365 -2.45 16.32 0.47
CA ASP A 365 -1.21 16.25 -0.30
C ASP A 365 -1.34 16.69 -1.77
N ALA A 366 -2.54 17.00 -2.25
CA ALA A 366 -2.78 17.40 -3.64
C ALA A 366 -2.17 18.77 -3.94
N ASP A 367 -1.68 18.98 -5.17
CA ASP A 367 -0.98 20.21 -5.55
C ASP A 367 -1.93 21.29 -6.10
N THR A 368 -3.19 20.94 -6.38
CA THR A 368 -4.21 21.86 -6.89
C THR A 368 -5.52 21.73 -6.11
N HIS A 369 -6.30 22.81 -6.05
CA HIS A 369 -7.61 22.79 -5.40
C HIS A 369 -8.58 21.80 -6.07
N ASP A 370 -8.50 21.65 -7.39
CA ASP A 370 -9.37 20.76 -8.16
C ASP A 370 -9.10 19.29 -7.81
N GLU A 371 -7.82 18.90 -7.75
CA GLU A 371 -7.40 17.56 -7.32
C GLU A 371 -7.78 17.32 -5.86
N GLN A 372 -7.56 18.31 -4.97
CA GLN A 372 -7.95 18.23 -3.57
C GLN A 372 -9.47 18.00 -3.43
N PHE A 373 -10.28 18.75 -4.17
CA PHE A 373 -11.74 18.60 -4.15
C PHE A 373 -12.18 17.21 -4.65
N VAL A 374 -11.57 16.72 -5.74
CA VAL A 374 -11.87 15.38 -6.26
C VAL A 374 -11.52 14.31 -5.23
N ASN A 375 -10.36 14.40 -4.58
CA ASN A 375 -9.94 13.46 -3.55
C ASN A 375 -10.86 13.50 -2.31
N LEU A 376 -11.32 14.69 -1.88
CA LEU A 376 -12.33 14.82 -0.81
C LEU A 376 -13.68 14.19 -1.21
N ALA A 377 -14.11 14.36 -2.45
CA ALA A 377 -15.33 13.73 -2.95
C ALA A 377 -15.22 12.19 -2.95
N ILE A 378 -14.05 11.65 -3.32
CA ILE A 378 -13.77 10.20 -3.27
C ILE A 378 -13.72 9.71 -1.81
N ALA A 379 -13.20 10.52 -0.88
CA ALA A 379 -13.22 10.20 0.54
C ALA A 379 -14.66 10.01 1.05
N LEU A 380 -15.56 10.96 0.74
CA LEU A 380 -16.98 10.89 1.09
C LEU A 380 -17.66 9.65 0.46
N GLU A 381 -17.39 9.38 -0.81
CA GLU A 381 -17.91 8.22 -1.53
C GLU A 381 -17.42 6.90 -0.93
N SER A 382 -16.13 6.78 -0.62
CA SER A 382 -15.54 5.58 -0.02
C SER A 382 -16.14 5.26 1.35
N LEU A 383 -16.50 6.29 2.11
CA LEU A 383 -17.17 6.14 3.39
C LEU A 383 -18.61 5.65 3.22
N LEU A 384 -19.39 6.37 2.41
CA LEU A 384 -20.86 6.26 2.39
C LEU A 384 -21.43 5.42 1.25
N ILE A 385 -20.67 5.02 0.25
CA ILE A 385 -21.14 4.23 -0.90
C ILE A 385 -20.45 2.87 -0.92
N GLY A 386 -21.23 1.81 -1.14
CA GLY A 386 -20.74 0.44 -1.19
C GLY A 386 -20.99 -0.26 -2.51
N ASN A 387 -20.52 -1.50 -2.58
CA ASN A 387 -21.03 -2.47 -3.54
C ASN A 387 -22.45 -2.84 -3.08
N GLU A 388 -23.42 -2.00 -3.43
CA GLU A 388 -24.82 -2.20 -3.13
C GLU A 388 -25.29 -3.45 -3.88
N GLY A 389 -25.18 -4.62 -3.25
CA GLY A 389 -25.68 -5.89 -3.78
C GLY A 389 -27.21 -5.90 -3.85
N SER A 390 -27.83 -7.02 -4.21
CA SER A 390 -29.28 -7.19 -4.19
C SER A 390 -29.84 -7.43 -2.77
N GLY A 391 -29.37 -6.65 -1.78
CA GLY A 391 -29.87 -6.72 -0.40
C GLY A 391 -31.24 -6.04 -0.26
N PRO A 392 -32.04 -6.38 0.76
CA PRO A 392 -33.38 -5.81 0.97
C PRO A 392 -33.38 -4.29 1.25
N TYR A 393 -32.22 -3.74 1.62
CA TYR A 393 -32.03 -2.33 1.96
C TYR A 393 -31.24 -1.55 0.90
N THR A 394 -31.02 -2.12 -0.30
CA THR A 394 -30.31 -1.39 -1.33
C THR A 394 -31.17 -0.33 -1.98
N THR A 395 -30.63 0.89 -1.93
CA THR A 395 -31.26 2.08 -2.47
C THR A 395 -30.98 2.15 -3.96
N SER A 396 -31.99 1.93 -4.80
CA SER A 396 -31.91 2.01 -6.27
C SER A 396 -31.69 3.44 -6.82
N GLY A 397 -31.11 4.34 -6.02
CA GLY A 397 -30.85 5.73 -6.38
C GLY A 397 -29.50 5.93 -7.07
N SER A 398 -29.36 7.07 -7.77
CA SER A 398 -28.06 7.55 -8.23
C SER A 398 -27.09 7.75 -7.05
N ILE A 399 -25.77 7.66 -7.30
CA ILE A 399 -24.72 7.93 -6.31
C ILE A 399 -24.96 9.27 -5.60
N ASN A 400 -25.28 10.34 -6.35
CA ASN A 400 -25.57 11.66 -5.78
C ASN A 400 -26.74 11.64 -4.80
N GLN A 401 -27.79 10.88 -5.11
CA GLN A 401 -28.96 10.76 -4.25
C GLN A 401 -28.62 9.97 -2.98
N ASN A 402 -27.94 8.83 -3.11
CA ASN A 402 -27.55 8.00 -1.98
C ASN A 402 -26.57 8.75 -1.04
N LEU A 403 -25.59 9.47 -1.60
CA LEU A 403 -24.67 10.31 -0.84
C LEU A 403 -25.40 11.40 -0.07
N GLY A 404 -26.29 12.14 -0.75
CA GLY A 404 -27.01 13.23 -0.12
C GLY A 404 -28.00 12.75 0.94
N GLU A 405 -28.71 11.64 0.72
CA GLU A 405 -29.60 11.04 1.72
C GLU A 405 -28.81 10.56 2.94
N ARG A 406 -27.73 9.79 2.75
CA ARG A 406 -26.92 9.25 3.86
C ARG A 406 -26.26 10.35 4.68
N THR A 407 -25.78 11.40 4.01
CA THR A 407 -25.19 12.57 4.66
C THR A 407 -26.22 13.35 5.47
N ALA A 408 -27.43 13.55 4.93
CA ALA A 408 -28.54 14.17 5.66
C ALA A 408 -28.95 13.34 6.88
N PHE A 409 -29.14 12.03 6.67
CA PHE A 409 -29.07 10.91 7.61
C PHE A 409 -28.23 11.17 8.86
N LEU A 410 -26.92 11.20 8.61
CA LEU A 410 -25.91 11.21 9.67
C LEU A 410 -25.83 12.51 10.43
N LEU A 411 -26.22 13.63 9.82
CA LEU A 411 -25.95 14.96 10.36
C LEU A 411 -27.16 15.62 11.03
N HIS A 412 -28.39 15.25 10.67
CA HIS A 412 -29.59 15.94 11.17
C HIS A 412 -30.75 14.97 11.41
N SER A 413 -31.56 15.17 12.46
CA SER A 413 -32.82 14.46 12.68
C SER A 413 -34.04 15.14 12.05
N ASP A 414 -34.02 16.47 12.01
CA ASP A 414 -35.14 17.28 11.51
C ASP A 414 -35.32 17.15 9.99
N PHE A 415 -36.57 17.17 9.53
CA PHE A 415 -36.89 17.01 8.12
C PHE A 415 -36.32 18.14 7.26
N ASP A 416 -36.54 19.39 7.65
CA ASP A 416 -36.13 20.56 6.87
C ASP A 416 -34.60 20.65 6.83
N ALA A 417 -33.94 20.42 7.96
CA ALA A 417 -32.48 20.36 8.04
C ALA A 417 -31.88 19.25 7.16
N ARG A 418 -32.45 18.05 7.19
CA ARG A 418 -32.07 16.93 6.29
C ARG A 418 -32.26 17.31 4.83
N TYR A 419 -33.36 17.95 4.48
CA TYR A 419 -33.65 18.33 3.10
C TYR A 419 -32.64 19.35 2.55
N GLU A 420 -32.27 20.35 3.36
CA GLU A 420 -31.24 21.31 2.99
C GLU A 420 -29.85 20.64 2.93
N GLN A 421 -29.53 19.73 3.85
CA GLN A 421 -28.27 18.98 3.79
C GLN A 421 -28.19 18.06 2.56
N LEU A 422 -29.30 17.43 2.14
CA LEU A 422 -29.41 16.66 0.91
C LEU A 422 -29.09 17.54 -0.31
N LYS A 423 -29.72 18.72 -0.42
CA LYS A 423 -29.44 19.67 -1.52
C LYS A 423 -27.98 20.12 -1.53
N ARG A 424 -27.45 20.51 -0.37
CA ARG A 424 -26.08 20.96 -0.19
C ARG A 424 -25.08 19.90 -0.66
N THR A 425 -25.25 18.66 -0.20
CA THR A 425 -24.39 17.53 -0.56
C THR A 425 -24.44 17.25 -2.06
N LYS A 426 -25.64 17.27 -2.67
CA LYS A 426 -25.80 17.07 -4.11
C LYS A 426 -25.14 18.19 -4.94
N ARG A 427 -25.26 19.44 -4.50
CA ARG A 427 -24.59 20.59 -5.13
C ARG A 427 -23.07 20.41 -5.11
N LEU A 428 -22.51 20.15 -3.94
CA LEU A 428 -21.05 19.96 -3.77
C LEU A 428 -20.53 18.80 -4.61
N TYR A 429 -21.17 17.63 -4.51
CA TYR A 429 -20.73 16.46 -5.26
C TYR A 429 -20.90 16.67 -6.78
N GLY A 430 -21.87 17.49 -7.22
CA GLY A 430 -22.02 17.90 -8.61
C GLY A 430 -20.76 18.54 -9.21
N HIS A 431 -19.97 19.27 -8.42
CA HIS A 431 -18.71 19.86 -8.87
C HIS A 431 -17.65 18.81 -9.21
N ARG A 432 -17.64 17.64 -8.56
CA ARG A 432 -16.70 16.55 -8.89
C ARG A 432 -16.82 16.14 -10.36
N SER A 433 -18.06 15.92 -10.82
CA SER A 433 -18.34 15.55 -12.21
C SER A 433 -17.96 16.68 -13.17
N ALA A 434 -18.19 17.93 -12.75
CA ALA A 434 -17.81 19.12 -13.51
C ALA A 434 -16.29 19.26 -13.71
N ILE A 435 -15.51 19.07 -12.64
CA ILE A 435 -14.04 19.10 -12.69
C ILE A 435 -13.54 18.00 -13.65
N VAL A 436 -13.96 16.75 -13.44
CA VAL A 436 -13.42 15.59 -14.18
C VAL A 436 -13.81 15.61 -15.66
N HIS A 437 -15.02 16.03 -16.00
CA HIS A 437 -15.50 15.94 -17.40
C HIS A 437 -15.48 17.26 -18.15
N ARG A 438 -15.49 18.40 -17.46
CA ARG A 438 -15.54 19.73 -18.08
C ARG A 438 -14.34 20.61 -17.75
N GLY A 439 -13.45 20.18 -16.84
CA GLY A 439 -12.31 20.98 -16.42
C GLY A 439 -12.71 22.27 -15.69
N GLU A 440 -13.89 22.28 -15.04
CA GLU A 440 -14.28 23.42 -14.19
C GLU A 440 -13.34 23.52 -12.99
N SER A 441 -12.92 24.74 -12.65
CA SER A 441 -12.11 25.02 -11.47
C SER A 441 -12.98 25.21 -10.22
N ILE A 442 -12.46 24.81 -9.06
CA ILE A 442 -13.12 25.01 -7.76
C ILE A 442 -12.62 26.28 -7.05
N THR A 443 -13.53 26.99 -6.39
CA THR A 443 -13.19 28.10 -5.49
C THR A 443 -12.69 27.59 -4.14
N VAL A 444 -11.96 28.43 -3.40
CA VAL A 444 -11.47 28.11 -2.05
C VAL A 444 -12.65 27.88 -1.09
N GLU A 445 -13.74 28.62 -1.24
CA GLU A 445 -14.95 28.49 -0.43
C GLU A 445 -15.64 27.14 -0.65
N GLN A 446 -15.79 26.72 -1.90
CA GLN A 446 -16.34 25.41 -2.24
C GLN A 446 -15.46 24.27 -1.73
N LEU A 447 -14.14 24.42 -1.86
CA LEU A 447 -13.16 23.47 -1.34
C LEU A 447 -13.29 23.32 0.19
N LYS A 448 -13.32 24.45 0.90
CA LYS A 448 -13.53 24.47 2.35
C LYS A 448 -14.87 23.83 2.72
N GLU A 449 -15.93 24.11 1.97
CA GLU A 449 -17.26 23.55 2.21
C GLU A 449 -17.26 22.01 2.07
N MET A 450 -16.53 21.47 1.09
CA MET A 450 -16.36 20.03 0.92
C MET A 450 -15.49 19.42 2.03
N ASP A 451 -14.40 20.07 2.41
CA ASP A 451 -13.52 19.60 3.50
C ASP A 451 -14.30 19.48 4.82
N ASP A 452 -15.03 20.55 5.16
CA ASP A 452 -15.90 20.58 6.32
C ASP A 452 -16.92 19.43 6.24
N LEU A 453 -17.57 19.23 5.08
CA LEU A 453 -18.55 18.16 4.91
C LEU A 453 -17.96 16.78 5.19
N VAL A 454 -16.80 16.45 4.61
CA VAL A 454 -16.14 15.17 4.80
C VAL A 454 -15.79 14.93 6.27
N LYS A 455 -15.25 15.94 6.96
CA LYS A 455 -14.92 15.86 8.38
C LYS A 455 -16.15 15.63 9.25
N HIS A 456 -17.20 16.44 9.09
CA HIS A 456 -18.43 16.29 9.88
C HIS A 456 -19.06 14.92 9.67
N VAL A 457 -19.17 14.45 8.43
CA VAL A 457 -19.75 13.13 8.12
C VAL A 457 -18.91 12.00 8.70
N THR A 458 -17.58 12.07 8.58
CA THR A 458 -16.69 11.02 9.11
C THR A 458 -16.79 10.93 10.62
N ILE A 459 -16.81 12.08 11.32
CA ILE A 459 -16.99 12.10 12.79
C ILE A 459 -18.37 11.56 13.18
N ALA A 460 -19.44 12.00 12.52
CA ALA A 460 -20.80 11.50 12.77
C ALA A 460 -20.89 9.97 12.55
N PHE A 461 -20.24 9.48 11.49
CA PHE A 461 -20.20 8.06 11.18
C PHE A 461 -19.49 7.24 12.27
N LEU A 462 -18.36 7.73 12.80
CA LEU A 462 -17.63 7.08 13.91
C LEU A 462 -18.40 7.13 15.24
N GLN A 463 -19.16 8.19 15.50
CA GLN A 463 -19.97 8.31 16.71
C GLN A 463 -21.06 7.22 16.80
N HIS A 464 -21.57 6.73 15.67
CA HIS A 464 -22.59 5.68 15.66
C HIS A 464 -22.10 4.28 16.02
N ASN A 465 -20.80 4.02 15.90
CA ASN A 465 -20.20 2.72 16.19
C ASN A 465 -20.90 1.54 15.46
N PHE A 466 -21.17 1.70 14.17
CA PHE A 466 -21.78 0.66 13.33
C PHE A 466 -20.93 -0.62 13.34
N GLN A 467 -21.58 -1.77 13.51
CA GLN A 467 -20.87 -3.06 13.59
C GLN A 467 -20.57 -3.67 12.23
N SER A 468 -21.36 -3.31 11.22
CA SER A 468 -21.20 -3.75 9.84
C SER A 468 -21.82 -2.77 8.85
N TRP A 469 -21.52 -2.94 7.57
CA TRP A 469 -22.16 -2.18 6.51
C TRP A 469 -23.68 -2.42 6.44
N SER A 470 -24.12 -3.65 6.70
CA SER A 470 -25.55 -3.98 6.74
C SER A 470 -26.26 -3.26 7.88
N ASP A 471 -25.61 -3.13 9.04
CA ASP A 471 -26.13 -2.39 10.20
C ASP A 471 -26.30 -0.91 9.86
N PHE A 472 -25.30 -0.28 9.21
CA PHE A 472 -25.43 1.08 8.69
C PHE A 472 -26.60 1.23 7.69
N GLN A 473 -26.74 0.30 6.75
CA GLN A 473 -27.84 0.36 5.77
C GLN A 473 -29.22 0.21 6.41
N GLU A 474 -29.35 -0.70 7.37
CA GLU A 474 -30.58 -0.87 8.14
C GLU A 474 -30.89 0.39 8.96
N TRP A 475 -29.86 0.99 9.59
CA TRP A 475 -30.02 2.25 10.31
C TRP A 475 -30.56 3.36 9.40
N ILE A 476 -29.98 3.54 8.20
CA ILE A 476 -30.49 4.48 7.19
C ILE A 476 -31.95 4.19 6.81
N ALA A 477 -32.28 2.91 6.56
CA ALA A 477 -33.65 2.52 6.23
C ALA A 477 -34.62 2.88 7.36
N ARG A 478 -34.25 2.62 8.62
CA ARG A 478 -35.05 3.03 9.79
C ARG A 478 -35.24 4.53 9.84
N GLN A 479 -34.20 5.35 9.61
CA GLN A 479 -34.34 6.81 9.57
C GLN A 479 -35.29 7.30 8.48
N LYS A 480 -35.34 6.59 7.34
CA LYS A 480 -36.22 6.89 6.21
C LYS A 480 -37.69 6.58 6.51
N PHE A 481 -37.97 5.49 7.22
CA PHE A 481 -39.34 5.03 7.49
C PHE A 481 -39.88 5.38 8.88
N SER A 482 -39.04 5.82 9.82
CA SER A 482 -39.43 6.18 11.20
C SER A 482 -40.18 7.50 11.31
N GLN A 483 -40.16 8.33 10.25
CA GLN A 483 -40.98 9.53 10.22
C GLN A 483 -42.44 9.12 10.14
N LYS A 484 -43.11 9.12 11.30
CA LYS A 484 -44.57 9.06 11.41
C LYS A 484 -45.12 9.94 10.30
N ALA A 485 -45.96 9.36 9.44
CA ALA A 485 -46.80 10.15 8.56
C ALA A 485 -47.42 11.23 9.44
N LEU A 486 -47.06 12.50 9.20
CA LEU A 486 -47.72 13.63 9.83
C LEU A 486 -49.21 13.33 9.67
N PRO A 487 -50.01 13.30 10.77
CA PRO A 487 -51.43 13.09 10.64
C PRO A 487 -51.87 14.08 9.59
N MET A 488 -52.34 13.60 8.43
CA MET A 488 -52.90 14.48 7.42
C MET A 488 -53.97 15.23 8.18
N THR A 489 -53.71 16.51 8.49
CA THR A 489 -54.67 17.33 9.21
C THR A 489 -55.91 17.25 8.37
N GLU A 490 -56.90 16.50 8.86
CA GLU A 490 -58.21 16.40 8.25
C GLU A 490 -58.59 17.84 7.98
N THR A 491 -58.57 18.19 6.70
CA THR A 491 -59.00 19.49 6.24
C THR A 491 -60.47 19.47 6.59
N THR A 492 -60.78 20.00 7.77
CA THR A 492 -62.13 20.11 8.28
C THR A 492 -62.79 21.06 7.30
N ALA A 493 -63.47 20.46 6.33
CA ALA A 493 -64.38 21.17 5.46
C ALA A 493 -65.37 21.83 6.41
N ALA A 494 -65.16 23.12 6.68
CA ALA A 494 -66.16 23.98 7.22
C ALA A 494 -67.29 24.00 6.18
N ASN A 495 -68.24 23.08 6.33
CA ASN A 495 -69.57 23.23 5.78
C ASN A 495 -70.15 24.49 6.44
N ASN A 496 -70.09 25.59 5.71
CA ASN A 496 -70.97 26.73 5.94
C ASN A 496 -72.37 26.29 5.52
N ASP A 497 -73.22 26.03 6.50
CA ASP A 497 -74.68 26.19 6.41
C ASP A 497 -75.10 27.37 7.30
#